data_AF-A0NB79-F1
#
_entry.id   AF-A0NB79-F1
#
_cell.length_a   1.000
_cell.length_b   1.000
_cell.length_c   1.000
_cell.angle_alpha   90.00
_cell.angle_beta   90.00
_cell.angle_gamma   90.00
#
_symmetry.space_group_name_H-M   'P 1'
#
loop_
_entity.id
_entity.type
_entity.pdbx_description
1 polymer ?
#
loop_
_entity_poly.entity_id
_entity_poly.type
_entity_poly.pdbx_seq_one_letter_code
_entity_poly.pdbx_strand_id
1 'polypeptide(L)'
;MLDTPFVKTLQEDCRYVRCDFCHAERPFTLIPCEGCTWVMYCSQECLSKAFDQYHRYECGVMRDAYSVCGRFPATALRATATAISIFDGDLVALQNHLDALDESQVNGFTMDWRTATPKDVYSTMHVLTTNQERRGLVDRTYQILVAILLHKAMVERTELEPTCKASPKMDKLLFDLILRHAQTIRCNHQLLFFYEGQPEEKGFEHKLYGAACYPSVSMLNHSCASNVRRLILPDGRCAMIVIRPIGKDCQLFDSYG
;
A
#
# COMPACT_ATOMS: atom_id res chain seq x y z
N MET A 1 -5.64 19.31 0.12
CA MET A 1 -5.41 18.04 -0.60
C MET A 1 -6.00 16.92 0.25
N LEU A 2 -6.79 16.04 -0.36
CA LEU A 2 -7.34 14.85 0.27
C LEU A 2 -6.95 13.66 -0.59
N ASP A 3 -6.17 12.74 -0.02
CA ASP A 3 -5.58 11.63 -0.74
C ASP A 3 -6.13 10.29 -0.24
N THR A 4 -6.37 9.39 -1.18
CA THR A 4 -6.87 8.03 -0.89
C THR A 4 -5.71 7.06 -1.03
N PRO A 5 -5.50 6.16 -0.06
CA PRO A 5 -4.36 5.27 -0.12
C PRO A 5 -4.52 4.32 -1.32
N PHE A 6 -3.43 4.12 -2.07
CA PHE A 6 -3.37 3.09 -3.11
C PHE A 6 -3.43 1.70 -2.48
N VAL A 7 -2.72 1.54 -1.37
CA VAL A 7 -2.72 0.32 -0.56
C VAL A 7 -2.82 0.69 0.91
N LYS A 8 -3.58 -0.09 1.66
CA LYS A 8 -3.62 -0.04 3.13
C LYS A 8 -3.78 -1.45 3.70
N THR A 9 -3.14 -1.67 4.85
CA THR A 9 -3.13 -2.93 5.59
C THR A 9 -3.36 -2.65 7.07
N LEU A 10 -4.01 -3.58 7.76
CA LEU A 10 -4.21 -3.49 9.20
C LEU A 10 -2.99 -4.02 9.97
N GLN A 11 -2.76 -3.43 11.14
CA GLN A 11 -1.86 -3.98 12.16
C GLN A 11 -2.46 -5.28 12.70
N GLU A 12 -1.59 -6.22 13.08
CA GLU A 12 -1.98 -7.56 13.53
C GLU A 12 -3.10 -7.58 14.59
N ASP A 13 -2.99 -6.74 15.60
CA ASP A 13 -3.95 -6.59 16.71
C ASP A 13 -5.27 -5.90 16.31
N CYS A 14 -5.31 -5.25 15.14
CA CYS A 14 -6.49 -4.51 14.70
C CYS A 14 -7.38 -5.30 13.74
N ARG A 15 -6.95 -6.49 13.29
CA ARG A 15 -7.65 -7.28 12.26
C ARG A 15 -8.98 -7.88 12.72
N TYR A 16 -9.15 -8.09 14.02
CA TYR A 16 -10.39 -8.59 14.62
C TYR A 16 -11.35 -7.49 15.10
N VAL A 17 -10.93 -6.22 15.01
CA VAL A 17 -11.77 -5.06 15.36
C VAL A 17 -12.07 -4.14 14.17
N ARG A 18 -11.31 -4.21 13.08
CA ARG A 18 -11.51 -3.40 11.87
C ARG A 18 -11.69 -4.26 10.63
N CYS A 19 -12.55 -3.79 9.73
CA CYS A 19 -12.70 -4.41 8.42
C CYS A 19 -11.44 -4.20 7.58
N ASP A 20 -10.91 -5.27 6.96
CA ASP A 20 -9.69 -5.20 6.14
C ASP A 20 -9.83 -4.31 4.89
N PHE A 21 -11.05 -4.15 4.36
CA PHE A 21 -11.30 -3.32 3.19
C PHE A 21 -11.52 -1.84 3.54
N CYS A 22 -12.59 -1.54 4.30
CA CYS A 22 -12.95 -0.15 4.58
C CYS A 22 -12.20 0.44 5.79
N HIS A 23 -11.49 -0.38 6.59
CA HIS A 23 -10.81 -0.01 7.84
C HIS A 23 -11.73 0.51 8.96
N ALA A 24 -13.05 0.51 8.74
CA ALA A 24 -14.03 0.88 9.76
C ALA A 24 -13.99 -0.10 10.93
N GLU A 25 -14.06 0.45 12.13
CA GLU A 25 -14.11 -0.31 13.38
C GLU A 25 -15.50 -0.93 13.57
N ARG A 26 -15.52 -2.26 13.71
CA ARG A 26 -16.72 -3.10 13.78
C ARG A 26 -16.47 -4.31 14.70
N PRO A 27 -16.13 -4.09 15.98
CA PRO A 27 -15.83 -5.18 16.90
C PRO A 27 -17.01 -6.15 16.96
N PHE A 28 -16.70 -7.45 17.09
CA PHE A 28 -17.67 -8.55 17.26
C PHE A 28 -18.65 -8.80 16.09
N THR A 29 -18.54 -8.05 14.99
CA THR A 29 -19.48 -8.14 13.85
C THR A 29 -18.78 -8.40 12.51
N LEU A 30 -17.46 -8.62 12.53
CA LEU A 30 -16.70 -8.95 11.33
C LEU A 30 -16.92 -10.41 10.90
N ILE A 31 -17.00 -10.59 9.60
CA ILE A 31 -17.10 -11.87 8.89
C ILE A 31 -15.67 -12.28 8.51
N PRO A 32 -15.14 -13.41 9.02
CA PRO A 32 -13.81 -13.88 8.63
C PRO A 32 -13.81 -14.32 7.16
N CYS A 33 -12.66 -14.19 6.50
CA CYS A 33 -12.47 -14.86 5.22
C CYS A 33 -12.52 -16.38 5.41
N GLU A 34 -13.21 -17.10 4.52
CA GLU A 34 -13.26 -18.56 4.57
C GLU A 34 -11.99 -19.22 4.01
N GLY A 35 -11.23 -18.48 3.19
CA GLY A 35 -10.00 -18.98 2.55
C GLY A 35 -8.71 -18.73 3.34
N CYS A 36 -8.73 -17.88 4.37
CA CYS A 36 -7.56 -17.62 5.22
C CYS A 36 -7.94 -17.17 6.62
N THR A 37 -6.97 -17.24 7.54
CA THR A 37 -7.12 -16.78 8.93
C THR A 37 -6.59 -15.37 9.16
N TRP A 38 -6.36 -14.58 8.08
CA TRP A 38 -5.68 -13.30 8.18
C TRP A 38 -6.61 -12.08 8.28
N VAL A 39 -7.69 -12.06 7.50
CA VAL A 39 -8.54 -10.86 7.31
C VAL A 39 -10.00 -11.14 7.68
N MET A 40 -10.71 -10.07 8.05
CA MET A 40 -12.14 -10.09 8.28
C MET A 40 -12.81 -8.83 7.69
N TYR A 41 -14.11 -8.92 7.39
CA TYR A 41 -14.87 -7.89 6.68
C TYR A 41 -16.17 -7.52 7.39
N CYS A 42 -16.62 -6.27 7.30
CA CYS A 42 -17.86 -5.85 7.95
C CYS A 42 -19.14 -6.20 7.16
N SER A 43 -19.00 -6.66 5.92
CA SER A 43 -20.12 -6.96 5.03
C SER A 43 -19.66 -7.84 3.88
N GLN A 44 -20.63 -8.52 3.24
CA GLN A 44 -20.38 -9.26 2.00
C GLN A 44 -19.86 -8.34 0.88
N GLU A 45 -20.34 -7.09 0.83
CA GLU A 45 -19.86 -6.10 -0.14
C GLU A 45 -18.37 -5.79 0.03
N CYS A 46 -17.91 -5.57 1.27
CA CYS A 46 -16.49 -5.34 1.54
C CYS A 46 -15.63 -6.57 1.23
N LEU A 47 -16.14 -7.77 1.49
CA LEU A 47 -15.48 -9.03 1.14
C LEU A 47 -15.31 -9.14 -0.38
N SER A 48 -16.39 -8.97 -1.14
CA SER A 48 -16.35 -9.04 -2.61
C SER A 48 -15.41 -7.99 -3.19
N LYS A 49 -15.49 -6.74 -2.74
CA LYS A 49 -14.59 -5.67 -3.19
C LYS A 49 -13.12 -5.97 -2.87
N ALA A 50 -12.82 -6.52 -1.69
CA ALA A 50 -11.47 -6.91 -1.35
C ALA A 50 -10.97 -8.05 -2.25
N PHE A 51 -11.80 -9.07 -2.47
CA PHE A 51 -11.48 -10.20 -3.36
C PHE A 51 -11.14 -9.75 -4.78
N ASP A 52 -11.96 -8.86 -5.34
CA ASP A 52 -11.78 -8.34 -6.70
C ASP A 52 -10.57 -7.40 -6.81
N GLN A 53 -10.21 -6.68 -5.75
CA GLN A 53 -9.15 -5.67 -5.80
C GLN A 53 -7.77 -6.17 -5.40
N TYR A 54 -7.66 -7.20 -4.55
CA TYR A 54 -6.34 -7.67 -4.09
C TYR A 54 -6.40 -9.04 -3.42
N HIS A 55 -7.47 -9.36 -2.69
CA HIS A 55 -7.49 -10.48 -1.75
C HIS A 55 -7.33 -11.83 -2.46
N ARG A 56 -7.81 -11.95 -3.71
CA ARG A 56 -7.61 -13.14 -4.55
C ARG A 56 -6.14 -13.54 -4.69
N TYR A 57 -5.22 -12.58 -4.78
CA TYR A 57 -3.79 -12.83 -4.98
C TYR A 57 -2.96 -12.87 -3.69
N GLU A 58 -3.55 -12.59 -2.53
CA GLU A 58 -2.84 -12.60 -1.25
C GLU A 58 -3.43 -13.56 -0.22
N CYS A 59 -4.64 -14.10 -0.42
CA CYS A 59 -5.38 -14.89 0.58
C CYS A 59 -4.53 -16.02 1.19
N GLY A 60 -3.88 -16.83 0.35
CA GLY A 60 -3.01 -17.95 0.78
C GLY A 60 -1.58 -17.56 1.21
N VAL A 61 -1.24 -16.27 1.16
CA VAL A 61 0.15 -15.77 1.27
C VAL A 61 0.31 -14.76 2.40
N MET A 62 -0.69 -13.92 2.63
CA MET A 62 -0.60 -12.71 3.45
C MET A 62 -0.17 -13.00 4.89
N ARG A 63 -0.66 -14.08 5.51
CA ARG A 63 -0.25 -14.47 6.88
C ARG A 63 1.25 -14.71 6.95
N ASP A 64 1.77 -15.56 6.07
CA ASP A 64 3.17 -15.94 6.10
C ASP A 64 4.06 -14.75 5.68
N ALA A 65 3.60 -13.95 4.71
CA ALA A 65 4.27 -12.70 4.33
C ALA A 65 4.42 -11.76 5.53
N TYR A 66 3.37 -11.58 6.33
CA TYR A 66 3.45 -10.74 7.51
C TYR A 66 4.30 -11.37 8.62
N SER A 67 4.09 -12.64 8.96
CA SER A 67 4.78 -13.30 10.08
C SER A 67 6.27 -13.52 9.80
N VAL A 68 6.66 -13.79 8.55
CA VAL A 68 8.05 -14.07 8.17
C VAL A 68 8.79 -12.81 7.72
N CYS A 69 8.16 -11.99 6.87
CA CYS A 69 8.83 -10.83 6.27
C CYS A 69 8.48 -9.51 6.97
N GLY A 70 7.38 -9.45 7.72
CA GLY A 70 6.92 -8.27 8.44
C GLY A 70 5.88 -7.44 7.70
N ARG A 71 5.39 -6.39 8.38
CA ARG A 71 4.31 -5.52 7.92
C ARG A 71 4.54 -4.86 6.56
N PHE A 72 5.74 -4.31 6.34
CA PHE A 72 6.01 -3.56 5.11
C PHE A 72 6.08 -4.46 3.88
N PRO A 73 6.77 -5.62 3.92
CA PRO A 73 6.65 -6.63 2.88
C PRO A 73 5.22 -7.11 2.63
N ALA A 74 4.42 -7.36 3.67
CA ALA A 74 3.01 -7.71 3.52
C ALA A 74 2.19 -6.60 2.82
N THR A 75 2.51 -5.33 3.09
CA THR A 75 1.88 -4.19 2.42
C THR A 75 2.33 -4.10 0.95
N ALA A 76 3.58 -4.44 0.64
CA ALA A 76 4.09 -4.50 -0.72
C ALA A 76 3.49 -5.67 -1.53
N LEU A 77 3.26 -6.81 -0.88
CA LEU A 77 2.51 -7.92 -1.45
C LEU A 77 1.11 -7.46 -1.88
N ARG A 78 0.37 -6.80 -0.98
CA ARG A 78 -0.95 -6.24 -1.30
C ARG A 78 -0.89 -5.21 -2.42
N ALA A 79 0.11 -4.32 -2.42
CA ALA A 79 0.29 -3.36 -3.51
C ALA A 79 0.49 -4.04 -4.87
N THR A 80 1.23 -5.16 -4.89
CA THR A 80 1.43 -5.99 -6.08
C THR A 80 0.11 -6.64 -6.51
N ALA A 81 -0.62 -7.24 -5.57
CA ALA A 81 -1.94 -7.82 -5.82
C ALA A 81 -2.95 -6.80 -6.37
N THR A 82 -2.96 -5.58 -5.83
CA THR A 82 -3.76 -4.46 -6.33
C THR A 82 -3.37 -4.08 -7.74
N ALA A 83 -2.08 -3.95 -8.02
CA ALA A 83 -1.58 -3.66 -9.36
C ALA A 83 -2.04 -4.73 -10.37
N ILE A 84 -1.90 -6.02 -10.05
CA ILE A 84 -2.33 -7.12 -10.91
C ILE A 84 -3.85 -7.06 -11.18
N SER A 85 -4.64 -6.79 -10.14
CA SER A 85 -6.12 -6.72 -10.25
C SER A 85 -6.58 -5.55 -11.12
N ILE A 86 -5.87 -4.43 -11.14
CA ILE A 86 -6.16 -3.27 -12.03
C ILE A 86 -6.05 -3.64 -13.52
N PHE A 87 -5.30 -4.69 -13.84
CA PHE A 87 -5.15 -5.22 -15.19
C PHE A 87 -5.86 -6.58 -15.35
N ASP A 88 -6.87 -6.86 -14.51
CA ASP A 88 -7.70 -8.07 -14.59
C ASP A 88 -6.90 -9.38 -14.51
N GLY A 89 -5.74 -9.37 -13.82
CA GLY A 89 -4.83 -10.52 -13.76
C GLY A 89 -3.90 -10.68 -14.98
N ASP A 90 -4.03 -9.83 -16.00
CA ASP A 90 -3.21 -9.87 -17.21
C ASP A 90 -1.85 -9.18 -16.99
N LEU A 91 -0.85 -10.01 -16.66
CA LEU A 91 0.54 -9.55 -16.49
C LEU A 91 1.15 -8.98 -17.79
N VAL A 92 0.66 -9.38 -18.97
CA VAL A 92 1.14 -8.84 -20.25
C VAL A 92 0.60 -7.43 -20.45
N ALA A 93 -0.68 -7.20 -20.16
CA ALA A 93 -1.27 -5.86 -20.18
C ALA A 93 -0.59 -4.91 -19.19
N LEU A 94 -0.29 -5.41 -17.98
CA LEU A 94 0.49 -4.67 -16.98
C LEU A 94 1.89 -4.33 -17.49
N GLN A 95 2.62 -5.29 -18.08
CA GLN A 95 3.93 -5.03 -18.68
C GLN A 95 3.87 -3.96 -19.76
N ASN A 96 2.90 -4.08 -20.68
CA ASN A 96 2.76 -3.13 -21.80
C ASN A 96 2.46 -1.72 -21.30
N HIS A 97 1.67 -1.59 -20.23
CA HIS A 97 1.42 -0.31 -19.59
C HIS A 97 2.69 0.30 -19.01
N LEU A 98 3.51 -0.50 -18.32
CA LEU A 98 4.78 -0.05 -17.75
C LEU A 98 5.81 0.30 -18.84
N ASP A 99 5.88 -0.48 -19.91
CA ASP A 99 6.78 -0.23 -21.04
C ASP A 99 6.41 1.07 -21.78
N ALA A 100 5.13 1.43 -21.79
CA ALA A 100 4.63 2.67 -22.40
C ALA A 100 4.65 3.89 -21.45
N LEU A 101 4.96 3.68 -20.16
CA LEU A 101 4.90 4.74 -19.16
C LEU A 101 6.14 5.64 -19.23
N ASP A 102 5.95 6.90 -19.59
CA ASP A 102 6.97 7.93 -19.38
C ASP A 102 6.97 8.37 -17.91
N GLU A 103 7.81 7.74 -17.09
CA GLU A 103 7.91 8.04 -15.65
C GLU A 103 8.18 9.53 -15.37
N SER A 104 8.83 10.26 -16.30
CA SER A 104 9.18 11.68 -16.11
C SER A 104 7.98 12.63 -16.18
N GLN A 105 6.88 12.19 -16.79
CA GLN A 105 5.65 12.98 -16.95
C GLN A 105 4.60 12.66 -15.88
N VAL A 106 4.82 11.64 -15.05
CA VAL A 106 3.87 11.27 -14.00
C VAL A 106 4.02 12.20 -12.80
N ASN A 107 3.01 13.04 -12.56
CA ASN A 107 3.00 13.95 -11.43
C ASN A 107 1.62 14.00 -10.76
N GLY A 108 1.55 13.51 -9.51
CA GLY A 108 0.31 13.49 -8.73
C GLY A 108 -0.23 14.87 -8.36
N PHE A 109 0.57 15.94 -8.44
CA PHE A 109 0.12 17.30 -8.16
C PHE A 109 -0.57 17.98 -9.35
N THR A 110 -0.33 17.51 -10.57
CA THR A 110 -0.94 18.05 -11.80
C THR A 110 -2.08 17.18 -12.33
N MET A 111 -2.27 15.98 -11.78
CA MET A 111 -3.33 15.05 -12.17
C MET A 111 -4.71 15.52 -11.69
N ASP A 112 -5.73 15.38 -12.54
CA ASP A 112 -7.12 15.54 -12.11
C ASP A 112 -7.63 14.25 -11.45
N TRP A 113 -7.55 14.22 -10.13
CA TRP A 113 -8.00 13.11 -9.29
C TRP A 113 -9.51 12.83 -9.37
N ARG A 114 -10.31 13.70 -9.96
CA ARG A 114 -11.75 13.46 -10.15
C ARG A 114 -12.02 12.51 -11.32
N THR A 115 -11.10 12.46 -12.28
CA THR A 115 -11.21 11.65 -13.50
C THR A 115 -10.13 10.59 -13.62
N ALA A 116 -9.18 10.54 -12.67
CA ALA A 116 -8.10 9.57 -12.64
C ALA A 116 -8.64 8.13 -12.66
N THR A 117 -8.15 7.33 -13.60
CA THR A 117 -8.45 5.90 -13.68
C THR A 117 -7.59 5.12 -12.68
N PRO A 118 -7.96 3.87 -12.33
CA PRO A 118 -7.10 3.02 -11.49
C PRO A 118 -5.68 2.86 -12.03
N LYS A 119 -5.52 2.87 -13.37
CA LYS A 119 -4.20 2.81 -14.03
C LYS A 119 -3.39 4.09 -13.79
N ASP A 120 -4.02 5.27 -13.82
CA ASP A 120 -3.36 6.54 -13.52
C ASP A 120 -2.89 6.60 -12.05
N VAL A 121 -3.74 6.12 -11.14
CA VAL A 121 -3.39 5.99 -9.71
C VAL A 121 -2.21 5.03 -9.55
N TYR A 122 -2.23 3.89 -10.24
CA TYR A 122 -1.11 2.93 -10.20
C TYR A 122 0.18 3.51 -10.78
N SER A 123 0.13 4.19 -11.93
CA SER A 123 1.29 4.87 -12.49
C SER A 123 1.91 5.84 -11.49
N THR A 124 1.08 6.61 -10.78
CA THR A 124 1.52 7.55 -9.75
C THR A 124 2.19 6.84 -8.57
N MET A 125 1.65 5.69 -8.16
CA MET A 125 2.27 4.84 -7.14
C MET A 125 3.58 4.21 -7.62
N HIS A 126 3.63 3.76 -8.88
CA HIS A 126 4.77 3.08 -9.47
C HIS A 126 6.00 3.98 -9.50
N VAL A 127 5.84 5.26 -9.87
CA VAL A 127 6.96 6.23 -9.97
C VAL A 127 7.45 6.78 -8.62
N LEU A 128 6.83 6.40 -7.51
CA LEU A 128 7.30 6.82 -6.19
C LEU A 128 8.73 6.32 -5.92
N THR A 129 9.47 7.08 -5.11
CA THR A 129 10.88 6.80 -4.90
C THR A 129 11.12 5.44 -4.26
N THR A 130 12.06 4.67 -4.82
CA THR A 130 12.52 3.40 -4.24
C THR A 130 13.83 3.56 -3.47
N ASN A 131 14.56 4.66 -3.70
CA ASN A 131 15.95 4.87 -3.29
C ASN A 131 16.89 3.70 -3.62
N GLN A 132 16.58 2.87 -4.63
CA GLN A 132 17.30 1.62 -4.92
C GLN A 132 18.83 1.81 -4.97
N GLU A 133 19.30 2.83 -5.68
CA GLU A 133 20.73 3.13 -5.86
C GLU A 133 21.42 3.66 -4.59
N ARG A 134 20.66 4.16 -3.62
CA ARG A 134 21.17 4.69 -2.34
C ARG A 134 21.18 3.66 -1.21
N ARG A 135 20.61 2.47 -1.44
CA ARG A 135 20.52 1.42 -0.41
C ARG A 135 21.87 0.73 -0.24
N GLY A 136 22.26 0.52 1.02
CA GLY A 136 23.44 -0.27 1.37
C GLY A 136 23.28 -1.74 0.99
N LEU A 137 24.39 -2.47 0.93
CA LEU A 137 24.41 -3.89 0.55
C LEU A 137 23.46 -4.75 1.41
N VAL A 138 23.49 -4.59 2.74
CA VAL A 138 22.67 -5.40 3.66
C VAL A 138 21.17 -5.18 3.41
N ASP A 139 20.73 -3.93 3.27
CA ASP A 139 19.31 -3.63 2.98
C ASP A 139 18.91 -4.15 1.61
N ARG A 140 19.73 -3.98 0.57
CA ARG A 140 19.45 -4.54 -0.77
C ARG A 140 19.29 -6.06 -0.73
N THR A 141 20.23 -6.76 -0.06
CA THR A 141 20.15 -8.22 0.08
C THR A 141 18.89 -8.65 0.82
N TYR A 142 18.51 -7.93 1.88
CA TYR A 142 17.27 -8.20 2.60
C TYR A 142 16.02 -8.00 1.71
N GLN A 143 15.94 -6.90 0.95
CA GLN A 143 14.81 -6.66 0.04
C GLN A 143 14.73 -7.72 -1.06
N ILE A 144 15.86 -8.17 -1.60
CA ILE A 144 15.90 -9.26 -2.58
C ILE A 144 15.41 -10.57 -1.96
N LEU A 145 15.89 -10.92 -0.77
CA LEU A 145 15.43 -12.13 -0.07
C LEU A 145 13.92 -12.09 0.19
N VAL A 146 13.40 -10.97 0.68
CA VAL A 146 11.96 -10.76 0.87
C VAL A 146 11.22 -10.93 -0.45
N ALA A 147 11.69 -10.31 -1.54
CA ALA A 147 11.06 -10.42 -2.84
C ALA A 147 11.03 -11.88 -3.35
N ILE A 148 12.11 -12.65 -3.15
CA ILE A 148 12.15 -14.08 -3.50
C ILE A 148 11.08 -14.87 -2.72
N LEU A 149 10.98 -14.64 -1.40
CA LEU A 149 10.02 -15.35 -0.56
C LEU A 149 8.58 -15.03 -0.95
N LEU A 150 8.26 -13.76 -1.17
CA LEU A 150 6.92 -13.32 -1.58
C LEU A 150 6.59 -13.80 -2.99
N HIS A 151 7.52 -13.70 -3.94
CA HIS A 151 7.36 -14.17 -5.31
C HIS A 151 7.04 -15.66 -5.35
N LYS A 152 7.86 -16.49 -4.69
CA LYS A 152 7.64 -17.93 -4.60
C LYS A 152 6.28 -18.26 -4.00
N ALA A 153 5.90 -17.58 -2.92
CA ALA A 153 4.61 -17.82 -2.27
C ALA A 153 3.42 -17.39 -3.13
N MET A 154 3.51 -16.28 -3.88
CA MET A 154 2.47 -15.86 -4.83
C MET A 154 2.33 -16.85 -5.98
N VAL A 155 3.44 -17.25 -6.60
CA VAL A 155 3.41 -18.20 -7.73
C VAL A 155 2.84 -19.55 -7.30
N GLU A 156 3.23 -20.08 -6.13
CA GLU A 156 2.81 -21.42 -5.71
C GLU A 156 1.39 -21.51 -5.12
N ARG A 157 0.77 -20.38 -4.75
CA ARG A 157 -0.47 -20.38 -3.96
C ARG A 157 -1.59 -19.51 -4.55
N THR A 158 -1.43 -19.06 -5.78
CA THR A 158 -2.42 -18.24 -6.48
C THR A 158 -2.58 -18.69 -7.93
N GLU A 159 -3.59 -18.15 -8.60
CA GLU A 159 -3.84 -18.38 -10.03
C GLU A 159 -2.74 -17.85 -10.97
N LEU A 160 -1.68 -17.24 -10.44
CA LEU A 160 -0.54 -16.75 -11.23
C LEU A 160 0.41 -17.87 -11.68
N GLU A 161 0.37 -19.04 -11.03
CA GLU A 161 1.27 -20.17 -11.31
C GLU A 161 1.38 -20.53 -12.80
N PRO A 162 0.27 -20.73 -13.54
CA PRO A 162 0.34 -21.18 -14.93
C PRO A 162 1.01 -20.14 -15.82
N THR A 163 0.69 -18.85 -15.62
CA THR A 163 1.25 -17.74 -16.39
C THR A 163 2.75 -17.58 -16.15
N CYS A 164 3.18 -17.62 -14.89
CA CYS A 164 4.59 -17.51 -14.53
C CYS A 164 5.40 -18.73 -15.01
N LYS A 165 4.86 -19.96 -14.88
CA LYS A 165 5.51 -21.16 -15.41
C LYS A 165 5.63 -21.18 -16.93
N ALA A 166 4.59 -20.69 -17.63
CA ALA A 166 4.59 -20.66 -19.09
C ALA A 166 5.48 -19.57 -19.68
N SER A 167 5.75 -18.49 -18.93
CA SER A 167 6.51 -17.33 -19.42
C SER A 167 7.54 -16.84 -18.40
N PRO A 168 8.84 -17.14 -18.61
CA PRO A 168 9.93 -16.60 -17.79
C PRO A 168 9.95 -15.06 -17.75
N LYS A 169 9.43 -14.40 -18.79
CA LYS A 169 9.27 -12.94 -18.82
C LYS A 169 8.25 -12.48 -17.78
N MET A 170 7.09 -13.15 -17.68
CA MET A 170 6.05 -12.81 -16.71
C MET A 170 6.44 -13.19 -15.28
N ASP A 171 7.16 -14.30 -15.12
CA ASP A 171 7.74 -14.67 -13.83
C ASP A 171 8.72 -13.61 -13.31
N LYS A 172 9.64 -13.15 -14.18
CA LYS A 172 10.56 -12.05 -13.86
C LYS A 172 9.83 -10.75 -13.58
N LEU A 173 8.81 -10.40 -14.37
CA LEU A 173 8.01 -9.20 -14.13
C LEU A 173 7.37 -9.23 -12.73
N LEU A 174 6.78 -10.36 -12.34
CA LEU A 174 6.18 -10.48 -11.00
C LEU A 174 7.23 -10.26 -9.91
N PHE A 175 8.42 -10.83 -10.05
CA PHE A 175 9.53 -10.59 -9.13
C PHE A 175 9.93 -9.12 -9.07
N ASP A 176 10.12 -8.48 -10.23
CA ASP A 176 10.52 -7.08 -10.35
C ASP A 176 9.46 -6.14 -9.73
N LEU A 177 8.17 -6.43 -9.92
CA LEU A 177 7.06 -5.71 -9.29
C LEU A 177 7.08 -5.82 -7.77
N ILE A 178 7.24 -7.04 -7.24
CA ILE A 178 7.32 -7.28 -5.79
C ILE A 178 8.50 -6.51 -5.19
N LEU A 179 9.68 -6.58 -5.81
CA LEU A 179 10.86 -5.87 -5.35
C LEU A 179 10.67 -4.34 -5.40
N ARG A 180 10.11 -3.82 -6.50
CA ARG A 180 9.82 -2.38 -6.64
C ARG A 180 8.83 -1.92 -5.57
N HIS A 181 7.72 -2.65 -5.37
CA HIS A 181 6.74 -2.30 -4.34
C HIS A 181 7.32 -2.42 -2.93
N ALA A 182 8.16 -3.42 -2.65
CA ALA A 182 8.84 -3.54 -1.36
C ALA A 182 9.68 -2.29 -1.07
N GLN A 183 10.51 -1.87 -2.02
CA GLN A 183 11.32 -0.67 -1.89
C GLN A 183 10.46 0.62 -1.80
N THR A 184 9.40 0.70 -2.60
CA THR A 184 8.45 1.84 -2.61
C THR A 184 7.78 1.98 -1.25
N ILE A 185 7.19 0.91 -0.71
CA ILE A 185 6.56 0.92 0.62
C ILE A 185 7.59 1.28 1.70
N ARG A 186 8.83 0.78 1.61
CA ARG A 186 9.87 1.13 2.59
C ARG A 186 10.18 2.62 2.63
N CYS A 187 10.07 3.33 1.51
CA CYS A 187 10.32 4.78 1.45
C CYS A 187 9.07 5.64 1.68
N ASN A 188 7.89 5.15 1.31
CA ASN A 188 6.70 5.99 1.15
C ASN A 188 5.52 5.58 2.05
N HIS A 189 5.70 4.55 2.89
CA HIS A 189 4.66 4.14 3.82
C HIS A 189 4.31 5.24 4.81
N GLN A 190 3.06 5.24 5.22
CA GLN A 190 2.54 6.01 6.31
C GLN A 190 1.96 5.04 7.33
N LEU A 191 2.30 5.24 8.60
CA LEU A 191 1.65 4.55 9.70
C LEU A 191 0.30 5.23 9.99
N LEU A 192 -0.73 4.41 10.15
CA LEU A 192 -2.09 4.85 10.41
C LEU A 192 -2.39 4.72 11.90
N PHE A 193 -2.86 5.81 12.49
CA PHE A 193 -3.11 5.86 13.93
C PHE A 193 -4.51 6.37 14.24
N PHE A 194 -5.02 5.97 15.41
CA PHE A 194 -6.20 6.54 16.02
C PHE A 194 -5.87 6.95 17.46
N TYR A 195 -6.67 7.85 18.00
CA TYR A 195 -6.58 8.24 19.41
C TYR A 195 -7.57 7.41 20.21
N GLU A 196 -7.08 6.68 21.19
CA GLU A 196 -7.91 6.00 22.17
C GLU A 196 -7.93 6.83 23.45
N GLY A 197 -9.12 7.09 23.99
CA GLY A 197 -9.24 7.81 25.26
C GLY A 197 -8.71 6.95 26.40
N GLN A 198 -7.92 7.55 27.28
CA GLN A 198 -7.45 6.96 28.53
C GLN A 198 -8.13 7.71 29.69
N PRO A 199 -9.32 7.26 30.15
CA PRO A 199 -10.10 8.00 31.14
C PRO A 199 -9.36 8.14 32.48
N GLU A 200 -8.59 7.13 32.88
CA GLU A 200 -7.82 7.11 34.12
C GLU A 200 -6.68 8.13 34.12
N GLU A 201 -6.01 8.29 32.98
CA GLU A 201 -4.89 9.22 32.80
C GLU A 201 -5.33 10.62 32.33
N LYS A 202 -6.64 10.82 32.11
CA LYS A 202 -7.21 12.03 31.49
C LYS A 202 -6.49 12.42 30.19
N GLY A 203 -6.13 11.42 29.40
CA GLY A 203 -5.29 11.57 28.21
C GLY A 203 -5.84 10.83 26.99
N PHE A 204 -5.07 10.90 25.91
CA PHE A 204 -5.28 10.08 24.72
C PHE A 204 -4.00 9.31 24.41
N GLU A 205 -4.15 8.03 24.13
CA GLU A 205 -3.07 7.19 23.64
C GLU A 205 -3.13 7.14 22.11
N HIS A 206 -1.96 7.25 21.47
CA HIS A 206 -1.83 7.16 20.03
C HIS A 206 -1.60 5.71 19.61
N LYS A 207 -2.65 5.03 19.15
CA LYS A 207 -2.60 3.61 18.79
C LYS A 207 -2.44 3.41 17.29
N LEU A 208 -1.46 2.60 16.93
CA LEU A 208 -1.21 2.18 15.56
C LEU A 208 -2.27 1.15 15.14
N TYR A 209 -2.96 1.37 14.03
CA TYR A 209 -3.93 0.40 13.49
C TYR A 209 -3.59 -0.14 12.11
N GLY A 210 -2.59 0.42 11.43
CA GLY A 210 -2.24 -0.06 10.10
C GLY A 210 -1.10 0.70 9.44
N ALA A 211 -0.86 0.35 8.18
CA ALA A 211 0.02 1.07 7.28
C ALA A 211 -0.71 1.37 5.97
N ALA A 212 -0.30 2.42 5.29
CA ALA A 212 -0.79 2.78 3.97
C ALA A 212 0.32 3.35 3.10
N CYS A 213 0.12 3.37 1.79
CA CYS A 213 0.90 4.18 0.88
C CYS A 213 -0.05 4.97 -0.03
N TYR A 214 0.28 6.24 -0.21
CA TYR A 214 -0.57 7.20 -0.88
C TYR A 214 0.13 7.74 -2.12
N PRO A 215 -0.58 7.94 -3.23
CA PRO A 215 0.05 8.35 -4.47
C PRO A 215 0.47 9.82 -4.47
N SER A 216 -0.29 10.75 -3.86
CA SER A 216 0.00 12.19 -3.91
C SER A 216 0.83 12.66 -2.71
N VAL A 217 0.42 12.32 -1.49
CA VAL A 217 1.08 12.84 -0.28
C VAL A 217 2.48 12.29 -0.10
N SER A 218 2.79 11.13 -0.70
CA SER A 218 4.15 10.58 -0.70
C SER A 218 5.13 11.32 -1.63
N MET A 219 4.64 12.22 -2.48
CA MET A 219 5.48 13.11 -3.30
C MET A 219 5.93 14.38 -2.56
N LEU A 220 5.39 14.65 -1.37
CA LEU A 220 5.78 15.82 -0.57
C LEU A 220 7.13 15.58 0.10
N ASN A 221 8.06 16.53 -0.04
CA ASN A 221 9.36 16.42 0.60
C ASN A 221 9.33 16.76 2.09
N HIS A 222 10.36 16.29 2.80
CA HIS A 222 10.59 16.56 4.20
C HIS A 222 11.10 17.98 4.47
N SER A 223 10.65 18.58 5.58
CA SER A 223 11.34 19.67 6.27
C SER A 223 11.10 19.57 7.78
N CYS A 224 12.15 19.77 8.59
CA CYS A 224 12.01 19.94 10.05
C CYS A 224 11.13 21.16 10.41
N ALA A 225 10.99 22.09 9.46
CA ALA A 225 10.11 23.24 9.53
C ALA A 225 8.98 23.10 8.48
N SER A 226 8.21 22.02 8.55
CA SER A 226 7.08 21.76 7.66
C SER A 226 6.02 22.89 7.66
N ASN A 227 5.37 23.08 6.51
CA ASN A 227 4.29 24.07 6.33
C ASN A 227 2.92 23.40 6.12
N VAL A 228 2.91 22.09 5.92
CA VAL A 228 1.72 21.24 5.93
C VAL A 228 1.87 20.10 6.95
N ARG A 229 0.75 19.50 7.33
CA ARG A 229 0.67 18.34 8.23
C ARG A 229 -0.39 17.36 7.76
N ARG A 230 -0.09 16.07 7.85
CA ARG A 230 -1.03 14.97 7.61
C ARG A 230 -2.09 14.89 8.72
N LEU A 231 -3.33 14.67 8.34
CA LEU A 231 -4.42 14.24 9.19
C LEU A 231 -5.01 12.96 8.60
N ILE A 232 -4.84 11.83 9.30
CA ILE A 232 -5.42 10.55 8.90
C ILE A 232 -6.89 10.52 9.33
N LEU A 233 -7.78 10.29 8.37
CA LEU A 233 -9.21 10.16 8.60
C LEU A 233 -9.57 8.72 9.04
N PRO A 234 -10.72 8.51 9.71
CA PRO A 234 -11.13 7.18 10.19
C PRO A 234 -11.23 6.08 9.11
N ASP A 235 -11.46 6.46 7.86
CA ASP A 235 -11.53 5.56 6.70
C ASP A 235 -10.17 5.30 6.03
N GLY A 236 -9.09 5.86 6.59
CA GLY A 236 -7.72 5.74 6.10
C GLY A 236 -7.33 6.77 5.03
N ARG A 237 -8.21 7.69 4.62
CA ARG A 237 -7.80 8.82 3.76
C ARG A 237 -6.86 9.76 4.50
N CYS A 238 -5.99 10.46 3.77
CA CYS A 238 -5.06 11.44 4.33
C CYS A 238 -5.43 12.85 3.86
N ALA A 239 -5.78 13.73 4.79
CA ALA A 239 -5.96 15.15 4.51
C ALA A 239 -4.65 15.91 4.82
N MET A 240 -4.20 16.75 3.88
CA MET A 240 -3.10 17.69 4.15
C MET A 240 -3.66 19.03 4.60
N ILE A 241 -3.24 19.47 5.78
CA ILE A 241 -3.66 20.73 6.39
C ILE A 241 -2.48 21.70 6.39
N VAL A 242 -2.73 22.94 5.98
CA VAL A 242 -1.76 24.02 6.06
C VAL A 242 -1.61 24.46 7.52
N ILE A 243 -0.37 24.50 8.02
CA ILE A 243 -0.06 24.88 9.41
C ILE A 243 0.78 26.16 9.51
N ARG A 244 1.22 26.72 8.37
CA ARG A 244 1.98 27.98 8.27
C ARG A 244 1.57 28.72 7.00
N PRO A 245 1.73 30.06 6.92
CA PRO A 245 1.52 30.79 5.67
C PRO A 245 2.38 30.22 4.53
N ILE A 246 1.78 30.04 3.36
CA ILE A 246 2.47 29.51 2.17
C ILE A 246 2.34 30.54 1.06
N GLY A 247 3.47 31.03 0.57
CA GLY A 247 3.50 31.92 -0.59
C GLY A 247 3.08 31.18 -1.86
N LYS A 248 2.62 31.92 -2.87
CA LYS A 248 2.40 31.36 -4.20
C LYS A 248 3.71 30.73 -4.71
N ASP A 249 3.60 29.57 -5.35
CA ASP A 249 4.72 28.83 -5.95
C ASP A 249 5.75 28.28 -4.92
N CYS A 250 5.51 28.44 -3.61
CA CYS A 250 6.32 27.79 -2.58
C CYS A 250 6.00 26.30 -2.48
N GLN A 251 7.03 25.49 -2.27
CA GLN A 251 6.88 24.05 -2.07
C GLN A 251 6.13 23.73 -0.77
N LEU A 252 5.27 22.71 -0.84
CA LEU A 252 4.66 22.10 0.33
C LEU A 252 5.66 21.11 0.94
N PHE A 253 5.96 21.30 2.22
CA PHE A 253 6.83 20.43 3.00
C PHE A 253 6.07 19.80 4.15
N ASP A 254 6.23 18.50 4.27
CA ASP A 254 5.73 17.69 5.37
C ASP A 254 6.86 17.30 6.32
N SER A 255 6.54 16.78 7.51
CA SER A 255 7.55 16.21 8.41
C SER A 255 7.47 14.68 8.38
N TYR A 256 8.63 14.03 8.40
CA TYR A 256 8.73 12.56 8.37
C TYR A 256 8.98 11.96 9.77
N GLY A 257 9.13 12.82 10.78
CA GLY A 257 9.62 12.48 12.12
C GLY A 257 10.61 13.52 12.62
#